data_AF-A0A924MD24-F1
#
_entry.id   AF-A0A924MD24-F1
#
_cell.length_a   1.000
_cell.length_b   1.000
_cell.length_c   1.000
_cell.angle_alpha   90.00
_cell.angle_beta   90.00
_cell.angle_gamma   90.00
#
_symmetry.space_group_name_H-M   'P 1'
#
loop_
_entity.id
_entity.type
_entity.pdbx_description
1 polymer ?
#
loop_
_entity_poly.entity_id
_entity_poly.type
_entity_poly.pdbx_seq_one_letter_code
_entity_poly.pdbx_strand_id
1 'polypeptide(L)' 'MNILVIDNYDSFTYNLVHLLNELDHDAEVWRNDKFKLEDVAAFDKILLSPEEKV' A
#
# COMPACT_ATOMS: atom_id res chain seq x y z
N MET A 1 10.96 -0.71 -8.31
CA MET A 1 9.66 -0.07 -8.59
C MET A 1 9.12 0.34 -7.24
N ASN A 2 8.73 1.60 -7.08
CA ASN A 2 8.22 2.11 -5.82
C ASN A 2 6.70 1.93 -5.81
N ILE A 3 6.22 1.09 -4.89
CA ILE A 3 4.80 0.75 -4.79
C ILE A 3 4.24 1.42 -3.53
N LEU A 4 3.16 2.18 -3.70
CA LEU A 4 2.37 2.66 -2.58
C LEU A 4 1.32 1.62 -2.21
N VAL A 5 1.33 1.14 -0.97
CA VAL A 5 0.27 0.33 -0.39
C VAL A 5 -0.64 1.25 0.43
N ILE A 6 -1.91 1.37 0.03
CA ILE A 6 -2.92 2.12 0.79
C ILE A 6 -3.62 1.16 1.74
N ASP A 7 -3.46 1.38 3.03
CA ASP A 7 -4.00 0.59 4.12
C ASP A 7 -5.34 1.16 4.60
N ASN A 8 -6.41 0.38 4.41
CA ASN A 8 -7.75 0.64 4.92
C ASN A 8 -7.98 0.11 6.35
N TYR A 9 -6.92 0.07 7.16
CA TYR A 9 -6.94 -0.53 8.51
C TYR A 9 -7.15 -2.04 8.49
N ASP A 10 -6.57 -2.71 7.50
CA ASP A 10 -6.71 -4.14 7.26
C ASP A 10 -5.48 -4.92 7.74
N SER A 11 -5.72 -6.05 8.41
CA SER A 11 -4.65 -6.91 8.95
C SER A 11 -3.80 -7.59 7.87
N PHE A 12 -4.30 -7.75 6.64
CA PHE A 12 -3.59 -8.32 5.51
C PHE A 12 -2.55 -7.37 4.88
N THR A 13 -2.53 -6.09 5.23
CA THR A 13 -1.59 -5.11 4.65
C THR A 13 -0.14 -5.59 4.76
N TYR A 14 0.26 -6.18 5.89
CA TYR A 14 1.62 -6.69 6.05
C TYR A 14 1.93 -7.89 5.14
N ASN A 15 0.95 -8.77 4.91
CA ASN A 15 1.13 -9.90 3.98
C ASN A 15 1.40 -9.39 2.56
N LEU A 16 0.72 -8.33 2.13
CA LEU A 16 0.97 -7.70 0.83
C LEU A 16 2.37 -7.09 0.75
N VAL A 17 2.81 -6.37 1.78
CA VAL A 17 4.16 -5.80 1.83
C VAL A 17 5.22 -6.90 1.78
N HIS A 18 5.03 -8.01 2.50
CA HIS A 18 5.94 -9.15 2.46
C HIS A 18 6.02 -9.76 1.05
N LEU A 19 4.89 -9.96 0.39
CA LEU A 19 4.86 -10.45 -1.00
C LEU A 19 5.60 -9.53 -1.97
N LEU A 20 5.46 -8.21 -1.82
CA LEU A 20 6.18 -7.24 -2.65
C LEU A 20 7.69 -7.28 -2.40
N ASN A 21 8.11 -7.40 -1.14
CA ASN A 21 9.51 -7.51 -0.77
C ASN A 21 10.14 -8.81 -1.30
N GLU A 22 9.41 -9.94 -1.29
CA GLU A 22 9.86 -11.21 -1.88
C GLU A 22 10.05 -11.13 -3.41
N LEU A 23 9.44 -10.14 -4.07
CA LEU A 23 9.56 -9.86 -5.50
C LEU A 23 10.58 -8.76 -5.81
N ASP A 24 11.45 -8.40 -4.85
CA ASP A 24 12.44 -7.31 -4.98
C ASP A 24 11.78 -5.96 -5.33
N HIS A 25 10.64 -5.64 -4.72
CA HIS A 25 9.97 -4.36 -4.84
C HIS A 25 9.89 -3.63 -3.51
N ASP A 26 10.27 -2.35 -3.52
CA ASP A 26 10.12 -1.46 -2.37
C ASP A 26 8.66 -1.00 -2.24
N ALA A 27 8.10 -1.18 -1.04
CA ALA A 27 6.73 -0.81 -0.72
C ALA A 27 6.68 0.18 0.45
N GLU A 28 5.89 1.24 0.29
CA GLU A 28 5.57 2.18 1.36
C GLU A 28 4.10 2.06 1.73
N VAL A 29 3.76 2.10 3.03
CA VAL A 29 2.38 1.92 3.51
C VAL A 29 1.82 3.23 4.03
N TRP A 30 0.77 3.74 3.40
CA TRP A 30 0.02 4.92 3.86
C TRP A 30 -1.40 4.55 4.26
N ARG A 31 -1.93 5.16 5.32
CA ARG A 31 -3.35 5.01 5.69
C ARG A 31 -4.23 5.75 4.69
N ASN A 32 -5.39 5.20 4.36
CA ASN A 32 -6.31 5.77 3.37
C ASN A 32 -6.76 7.22 3.66
N ASP A 33 -6.62 7.67 4.91
CA ASP A 33 -7.03 8.97 5.43
C ASP A 33 -5.87 9.89 5.83
N LYS A 34 -4.60 9.49 5.61
CA LYS A 34 -3.41 10.21 6.11
C LYS A 34 -2.38 10.57 5.05
N PHE A 35 -2.83 11.03 3.89
CA PHE A 35 -1.94 11.56 2.84
C PHE A 35 -2.67 12.59 2.00
N LYS A 36 -1.94 13.36 1.19
CA LYS A 36 -2.52 14.18 0.15
C LYS A 36 -2.39 13.48 -1.20
N LEU A 37 -3.41 13.61 -2.03
CA LEU A 37 -3.43 12.96 -3.35
C LEU A 37 -2.25 13.38 -4.25
N GLU A 38 -1.73 14.60 -4.08
CA GLU A 38 -0.56 15.12 -4.79
C GLU A 38 0.72 14.30 -4.52
N ASP A 39 0.87 13.75 -3.31
CA ASP A 39 2.06 13.01 -2.90
C ASP A 39 2.12 11.61 -3.55
N VAL A 40 0.97 11.09 -4.01
CA VAL A 40 0.85 9.77 -4.65
C VAL A 40 1.56 9.72 -6.01
N ALA A 41 1.73 10.87 -6.67
CA ALA A 41 2.40 10.94 -7.98
C ALA A 41 3.88 10.51 -7.95
N ALA A 42 4.48 10.36 -6.78
CA ALA A 42 5.85 9.89 -6.60
C ALA A 42 6.02 8.36 -6.79
N PHE A 43 4.93 7.60 -6.86
CA PHE A 43 4.95 6.14 -6.93
C PHE A 43 4.63 5.62 -8.33
N ASP A 44 5.22 4.47 -8.68
CA ASP A 44 5.02 3.82 -9.98
C ASP A 44 3.67 3.07 -10.05
N LYS A 45 3.23 2.54 -8.90
CA LYS A 45 2.02 1.72 -8.74
C LYS A 45 1.38 1.96 -7.38
N ILE A 46 0.08 1.69 -7.32
CA ILE A 46 -0.71 1.72 -6.10
C ILE A 46 -1.34 0.34 -5.91
N LEU A 47 -1.24 -0.18 -4.69
CA LEU A 47 -1.93 -1.38 -4.22
C LEU A 47 -2.87 -0.98 -3.10
N LEU A 48 -4.15 -1.28 -3.24
CA LEU A 48 -5.13 -1.04 -2.17
C LEU A 48 -5.22 -2.29 -1.31
N SER A 49 -5.14 -2.15 0.02
CA SER A 49 -5.43 -3.26 0.93
C SER A 49 -6.89 -3.69 0.76
N PRO A 50 -7.22 -4.93 1.13
CA PRO A 50 -8.60 -5.34 1.30
C PRO A 50 -9.31 -4.46 2.34
N GLU A 51 -10.62 -4.61 2.39
CA GLU A 51 -11.48 -4.13 3.47
C GLU A 51 -12.31 -5.32 3.94
N GLU A 52 -12.44 -5.53 5.25
CA GLU A 52 -13.46 -6.42 5.78
C GLU A 52 -14.84 -5.84 5.47
N LYS A 53 -15.51 -6.40 4.46
CA LYS A 53 -16.95 -6.19 4.28
C LYS A 53 -17.67 -6.95 5.39
N VAL A 54 -18.14 -6.22 6.39
CA VAL A 54 -19.12 -6.71 7.37
C VAL A 54 -20.49 -6.81 6.72
#